data_AF-A0A1E4C4R5-F1
#
_entry.id   AF-A0A1E4C4R5-F1
#
_cell.length_a   1.000
_cell.length_b   1.000
_cell.length_c   1.000
_cell.angle_alpha   90.00
_cell.angle_beta   90.00
_cell.angle_gamma   90.00
#
_symmetry.space_group_name_H-M   'P 1'
#
loop_
_entity.id
_entity.type
_entity.pdbx_description
1 polymer ?
#
loop_
_entity_poly.entity_id
_entity_poly.type
_entity_poly.pdbx_seq_one_letter_code
_entity_poly.pdbx_strand_id
1 'polypeptide(L)'
;MAFIALLLAFGVLPDGAMAQAPAAKEAARPVPKAGPRSAQSAPRMVPILPEPPKRTVPREPDRSLSVAEQYCRAVLDPAREARYAYQTAELQALSRALDDRMVKIEARIAELKEWVARREDFANRTSDQLVTIYSGMRPEAASEQLAKIEESTAAAILSKLAPRVASQILNDMPPDRAARLAMILMGASRKTDPGGGS
;
A
#
# COMPACT_ATOMS: atom_id res chain seq x y z
N MET A 1 54.36 6.00 40.61
CA MET A 1 52.89 6.14 40.67
C MET A 1 52.38 6.20 39.21
N ALA A 2 52.44 5.20 38.34
CA ALA A 2 52.09 3.77 38.42
C ALA A 2 50.62 3.52 38.81
N PHE A 3 49.72 3.47 37.81
CA PHE A 3 48.47 2.66 37.71
C PHE A 3 47.87 2.98 36.32
N ILE A 4 48.28 2.31 35.25
CA ILE A 4 47.81 1.01 34.75
C ILE A 4 46.32 1.03 34.33
N ALA A 5 46.17 0.82 33.03
CA ALA A 5 45.01 0.39 32.28
C ALA A 5 44.08 -0.56 33.03
N LEU A 6 42.77 -0.33 32.94
CA LEU A 6 41.79 -1.37 33.22
C LEU A 6 40.50 -1.21 32.40
N LEU A 7 40.39 -2.13 31.43
CA LEU A 7 39.18 -2.83 30.97
C LEU A 7 38.08 -2.07 30.20
N LEU A 8 38.16 -2.26 28.88
CA LEU A 8 37.11 -2.90 28.09
C LEU A 8 36.26 -3.89 28.92
N ALA A 9 35.01 -3.55 29.20
CA ALA A 9 33.92 -4.49 29.50
C ALA A 9 32.60 -3.72 29.67
N PHE A 10 32.05 -3.15 28.58
CA PHE A 10 30.59 -2.94 28.54
C PHE A 10 29.98 -4.24 28.04
N GLY A 11 29.49 -5.01 29.00
CA GLY A 11 28.94 -6.33 28.83
C GLY A 11 27.78 -6.34 27.84
N VAL A 12 27.96 -7.23 26.86
CA VAL A 12 26.96 -8.23 26.47
C VAL A 12 26.12 -8.62 27.69
N LEU A 13 24.83 -8.26 27.68
CA LEU A 13 23.81 -9.00 28.41
C LEU A 13 22.93 -9.73 27.38
N PRO A 14 22.73 -11.04 27.55
CA PRO A 14 21.93 -11.87 26.65
C PRO A 14 20.46 -11.74 27.05
N ASP A 15 19.60 -11.37 26.12
CA ASP A 15 18.16 -11.42 26.35
C ASP A 15 17.47 -12.29 25.30
N GLY A 16 16.67 -13.21 25.83
CA GLY A 16 15.50 -13.73 25.15
C GLY A 16 15.74 -14.64 23.95
N ALA A 17 15.90 -15.92 24.25
CA ALA A 17 15.52 -17.00 23.36
C ALA A 17 14.11 -16.76 22.77
N MET A 18 14.04 -16.46 21.47
CA MET A 18 12.85 -16.72 20.68
C MET A 18 13.15 -17.94 19.82
N ALA A 19 12.40 -18.99 20.13
CA ALA A 19 12.44 -20.29 19.50
C ALA A 19 12.33 -20.16 17.97
N GLN A 20 13.21 -20.89 17.30
CA GLN A 20 13.11 -21.23 15.89
C GLN A 20 11.78 -21.96 15.64
N ALA A 21 10.87 -21.33 14.92
CA ALA A 21 9.78 -22.02 14.27
C ALA A 21 10.28 -22.56 12.93
N PRO A 22 10.22 -23.88 12.66
CA PRO A 22 10.70 -24.43 11.41
C PRO A 22 9.81 -24.02 10.24
N ALA A 23 10.45 -23.57 9.17
CA ALA A 23 9.84 -23.30 7.88
C ALA A 23 9.07 -24.53 7.37
N ALA A 24 7.75 -24.45 7.45
CA ALA A 24 6.87 -25.35 6.71
C ALA A 24 6.95 -24.97 5.23
N LYS A 25 7.49 -25.89 4.41
CA LYS A 25 7.39 -25.86 2.95
C LYS A 25 5.91 -25.97 2.57
N GLU A 26 5.26 -24.85 2.29
CA GLU A 26 3.97 -24.83 1.61
C GLU A 26 4.21 -25.17 0.14
N ALA A 27 3.94 -26.42 -0.23
CA ALA A 27 4.01 -26.88 -1.60
C ALA A 27 2.97 -26.14 -2.46
N ALA A 28 3.45 -25.52 -3.53
CA ALA A 28 2.64 -24.88 -4.56
C ALA A 28 1.57 -25.87 -5.09
N ARG A 29 0.30 -25.56 -4.82
CA ARG A 29 -0.83 -26.21 -5.49
C ARG A 29 -1.07 -25.53 -6.84
N PRO A 30 -1.25 -26.27 -7.94
CA PRO A 30 -1.49 -25.67 -9.25
C PRO A 30 -2.87 -25.00 -9.28
N VAL A 31 -2.89 -23.75 -9.73
CA VAL A 31 -4.12 -22.99 -10.02
C VAL A 31 -4.78 -23.59 -11.26
N PRO A 32 -6.05 -24.05 -11.21
CA PRO A 32 -6.74 -24.52 -12.42
C PRO A 32 -7.04 -23.33 -13.34
N LYS A 33 -6.70 -23.48 -14.63
CA LYS A 33 -7.01 -22.52 -15.70
C LYS A 33 -8.52 -22.33 -15.83
N ALA A 34 -8.96 -21.08 -15.81
CA ALA A 34 -10.36 -20.69 -16.03
C ALA A 34 -10.78 -21.00 -17.49
N GLY A 35 -11.71 -21.95 -17.65
CA GLY A 35 -12.47 -22.13 -18.90
C GLY A 35 -13.51 -21.02 -19.07
N PRO A 36 -14.12 -20.89 -20.28
CA PRO A 36 -15.03 -19.80 -20.59
C PRO A 36 -16.29 -19.93 -19.74
N ARG A 37 -16.46 -18.98 -18.81
CA ARG A 37 -17.65 -18.87 -17.97
C ARG A 37 -18.81 -18.46 -18.87
N SER A 38 -19.71 -19.40 -19.13
CA SER A 38 -20.99 -19.12 -19.78
C SER A 38 -21.68 -18.00 -19.02
N ALA A 39 -22.20 -17.03 -19.77
CA ALA A 39 -22.95 -15.90 -19.25
C ALA A 39 -24.25 -16.41 -18.62
N GLN A 40 -24.19 -16.79 -17.34
CA GLN A 40 -25.37 -16.84 -16.50
C GLN A 40 -25.68 -15.41 -16.06
N SER A 41 -26.77 -14.91 -16.61
CA SER A 41 -27.46 -13.68 -16.28
C SER A 41 -27.44 -13.40 -14.77
N ALA A 42 -26.76 -12.32 -14.40
CA ALA A 42 -26.78 -11.80 -13.04
C ALA A 42 -28.23 -11.50 -12.62
N PRO A 43 -28.69 -11.94 -11.43
CA PRO A 43 -29.95 -11.43 -10.91
C PRO A 43 -29.80 -9.92 -10.72
N ARG A 44 -30.68 -9.15 -11.35
CA ARG A 44 -30.80 -7.71 -11.11
C ARG A 44 -31.02 -7.51 -9.61
N MET A 45 -30.03 -6.95 -8.91
CA MET A 45 -30.27 -6.30 -7.62
C MET A 45 -31.16 -5.09 -7.90
N VAL A 46 -32.44 -5.27 -7.64
CA VAL A 46 -33.36 -4.14 -7.49
C VAL A 46 -32.91 -3.40 -6.23
N PRO A 47 -32.63 -2.08 -6.28
CA PRO A 47 -32.44 -1.31 -5.08
C PRO A 47 -33.72 -1.41 -4.26
N ILE A 48 -33.69 -2.17 -3.16
CA ILE A 48 -34.73 -2.09 -2.15
C ILE A 48 -34.46 -0.75 -1.46
N LEU A 49 -35.00 0.32 -2.04
CA LEU A 49 -35.19 1.55 -1.30
C LEU A 49 -36.05 1.15 -0.10
N PRO A 50 -35.65 1.44 1.15
CA PRO A 50 -36.51 1.16 2.29
C PRO A 50 -37.83 1.90 2.04
N GLU A 51 -38.92 1.15 1.82
CA GLU A 51 -40.24 1.74 1.75
C GLU A 51 -40.43 2.55 3.05
N PRO A 52 -40.95 3.80 2.97
CA PRO A 52 -41.25 4.57 4.18
C PRO A 52 -42.11 3.69 5.10
N PRO A 53 -41.90 3.73 6.43
CA PRO A 53 -42.68 2.90 7.35
C PRO A 53 -44.15 3.18 7.06
N LYS A 54 -44.85 2.20 6.48
CA LYS A 54 -46.29 2.28 6.28
C LYS A 54 -46.84 2.57 7.66
N ARG A 55 -47.46 3.74 7.83
CA ARG A 55 -48.13 4.11 9.07
C ARG A 55 -48.97 2.91 9.48
N THR A 56 -48.59 2.27 10.57
CA THR A 56 -49.40 1.24 11.22
C THR A 56 -50.56 1.99 11.84
N VAL A 57 -51.58 2.26 11.03
CA VAL A 57 -52.94 2.45 11.56
C VAL A 57 -53.19 1.26 12.49
N PRO A 58 -53.64 1.47 13.74
CA PRO A 58 -54.05 0.39 14.61
C PRO A 58 -54.99 -0.51 13.82
N ARG A 59 -54.51 -1.69 13.44
CA ARG A 59 -55.28 -2.60 12.59
C ARG A 59 -56.35 -3.17 13.51
N GLU A 60 -57.59 -2.75 13.30
CA GLU A 60 -58.72 -3.28 14.04
C GLU A 60 -58.67 -4.82 14.01
N PRO A 61 -59.01 -5.49 15.14
CA PRO A 61 -58.97 -6.95 15.19
C PRO A 61 -59.86 -7.49 14.09
N ASP A 62 -59.25 -8.25 13.19
CA ASP A 62 -59.95 -8.88 12.07
C ASP A 62 -60.91 -9.93 12.64
N ARG A 63 -62.18 -9.52 12.80
CA ARG A 63 -63.25 -10.31 13.45
C ARG A 63 -63.59 -11.59 12.68
N SER A 64 -63.05 -11.76 11.46
CA SER A 64 -63.19 -12.97 10.66
C SER A 64 -62.26 -14.11 11.10
N LEU A 65 -61.23 -13.80 11.90
CA LEU A 65 -60.27 -14.77 12.41
C LEU A 65 -60.73 -15.37 13.74
N SER A 66 -60.28 -16.59 14.03
CA SER A 66 -60.45 -17.19 15.35
C SER A 66 -59.72 -16.38 16.43
N VAL A 67 -60.18 -16.49 17.68
CA VAL A 67 -59.56 -15.81 18.85
C VAL A 67 -58.07 -16.16 18.97
N ALA A 68 -57.69 -17.40 18.67
CA ALA A 68 -56.31 -17.86 18.68
C ALA A 68 -55.46 -17.16 17.60
N GLU A 69 -55.98 -17.00 16.39
CA GLU A 69 -55.29 -16.30 15.29
C GLU A 69 -55.13 -14.81 15.55
N GLN A 70 -56.15 -14.16 16.13
CA GLN A 70 -56.07 -12.76 16.53
C GLN A 70 -54.98 -12.53 17.59
N TYR A 71 -54.92 -13.41 18.60
CA TYR A 71 -53.88 -13.37 19.62
C TYR A 71 -52.48 -13.60 19.04
N CYS A 72 -52.32 -14.60 18.17
CA CYS A 72 -51.05 -14.87 17.49
C CYS A 72 -50.57 -13.65 16.69
N ARG A 73 -51.45 -12.99 15.93
CA ARG A 73 -51.07 -11.77 15.19
C ARG A 73 -50.71 -10.61 16.12
N ALA A 74 -51.50 -10.39 17.17
CA ALA A 74 -51.25 -9.33 18.14
C ALA A 74 -49.88 -9.44 18.84
N VAL A 75 -49.33 -10.66 18.96
CA VAL A 75 -48.02 -10.89 19.59
C VAL A 75 -46.89 -11.03 18.56
N LEU A 76 -47.12 -11.72 17.44
CA LEU A 76 -46.08 -11.99 16.44
C LEU A 76 -45.65 -10.73 15.68
N ASP A 77 -46.59 -9.86 15.31
CA ASP A 77 -46.26 -8.68 14.49
C ASP A 77 -45.38 -7.68 15.27
N PRO A 78 -45.72 -7.28 16.52
CA PRO A 78 -44.83 -6.43 17.32
C PRO A 78 -43.49 -7.08 17.64
N ALA A 79 -43.45 -8.40 17.86
CA ALA A 79 -42.20 -9.11 18.11
C ALA A 79 -41.28 -9.10 16.87
N ARG A 80 -41.84 -9.17 15.66
CA ARG A 80 -41.08 -9.06 14.41
C ARG A 80 -40.57 -7.65 14.19
N GLU A 81 -41.43 -6.64 14.37
CA GLU A 81 -41.05 -5.24 14.25
C GLU A 81 -39.93 -4.86 15.24
N ALA A 82 -40.02 -5.30 16.49
CA ALA A 82 -38.97 -5.07 17.49
C ALA A 82 -37.64 -5.70 17.09
N ARG A 83 -37.65 -6.93 16.54
CA ARG A 83 -36.44 -7.59 16.02
C ARG A 83 -35.83 -6.84 14.85
N TYR A 84 -36.65 -6.39 13.90
CA TYR A 84 -36.16 -5.62 12.75
C TYR A 84 -35.62 -4.25 13.17
N ALA A 85 -36.27 -3.58 14.12
CA ALA A 85 -35.79 -2.32 14.68
C ALA A 85 -34.41 -2.50 15.34
N TYR A 86 -34.22 -3.58 16.11
CA TYR A 86 -32.92 -3.88 16.72
C TYR A 86 -31.84 -4.15 15.66
N GLN A 87 -32.13 -5.00 14.66
CA GLN A 87 -31.16 -5.34 13.61
C GLN A 87 -30.78 -4.13 12.75
N THR A 88 -31.75 -3.28 12.42
CA THR A 88 -31.48 -2.07 11.63
C THR A 88 -30.69 -1.04 12.43
N ALA A 89 -30.97 -0.87 13.73
CA ALA A 89 -30.18 -0.02 14.61
C ALA A 89 -28.73 -0.51 14.73
N GLU A 90 -28.52 -1.83 14.87
CA GLU A 90 -27.18 -2.42 14.93
C GLU A 90 -26.41 -2.23 13.62
N LEU A 91 -27.05 -2.48 12.47
CA LEU A 91 -26.43 -2.25 11.16
C LEU A 91 -26.07 -0.79 10.94
N GLN A 92 -26.93 0.15 11.37
CA GLN A 92 -26.62 1.58 11.31
C GLN A 92 -25.46 1.96 12.21
N ALA A 93 -25.36 1.39 13.41
CA ALA A 93 -24.24 1.62 14.31
C ALA A 93 -22.92 1.11 13.71
N LEU A 94 -22.93 -0.10 13.14
CA LEU A 94 -21.76 -0.66 12.45
C LEU A 94 -21.37 0.15 11.21
N SER A 95 -22.34 0.59 10.40
CA SER A 95 -22.08 1.46 9.25
C SER A 95 -21.36 2.75 9.67
N ARG A 96 -21.87 3.42 10.71
CA ARG A 96 -21.24 4.64 11.23
C ARG A 96 -19.83 4.37 11.74
N ALA A 97 -19.61 3.26 12.43
CA ALA A 97 -18.27 2.87 12.90
C ALA A 97 -17.30 2.59 11.74
N LEU A 98 -17.79 2.07 10.60
CA LEU A 98 -16.99 1.90 9.39
C LEU A 98 -16.68 3.25 8.74
N ASP A 99 -17.66 4.12 8.60
CA ASP A 99 -17.48 5.46 8.03
C ASP A 99 -16.44 6.26 8.85
N ASP A 100 -16.53 6.21 10.18
CA ASP A 100 -15.54 6.83 11.08
C ASP A 100 -14.13 6.27 10.89
N ARG A 101 -14.00 4.97 10.63
CA ARG A 101 -12.70 4.33 10.34
C ARG A 101 -12.17 4.73 8.97
N MET A 102 -13.04 4.83 7.97
CA MET A 102 -12.66 5.28 6.63
C MET A 102 -12.09 6.70 6.68
N VAL A 103 -12.77 7.62 7.34
CA VAL A 103 -12.28 9.00 7.52
C VAL A 103 -10.90 9.02 8.19
N LYS A 104 -10.67 8.19 9.21
CA LYS A 104 -9.36 8.10 9.87
C LYS A 104 -8.27 7.57 8.94
N ILE A 105 -8.56 6.56 8.13
CA ILE A 105 -7.59 6.00 7.18
C ILE A 105 -7.29 7.00 6.07
N GLU A 106 -8.30 7.66 5.52
CA GLU A 106 -8.13 8.67 4.48
C GLU A 106 -7.29 9.85 4.97
N ALA A 107 -7.49 10.29 6.22
CA ALA A 107 -6.65 11.32 6.84
C ALA A 107 -5.17 10.88 6.93
N ARG A 108 -4.90 9.63 7.31
CA ARG A 108 -3.53 9.08 7.33
C ARG A 108 -2.92 8.94 5.94
N ILE A 109 -3.72 8.55 4.95
CA ILE A 109 -3.27 8.47 3.56
C ILE A 109 -2.92 9.88 3.05
N ALA A 110 -3.73 10.89 3.35
CA ALA A 110 -3.46 12.27 2.96
C ALA A 110 -2.17 12.80 3.60
N GLU A 111 -2.00 12.57 4.91
CA GLU A 111 -0.78 12.92 5.64
C GLU A 111 0.45 12.22 5.02
N LEU A 112 0.39 10.91 4.78
CA LEU A 112 1.48 10.16 4.16
C LEU A 112 1.81 10.66 2.74
N LYS A 113 0.80 10.94 1.93
CA LYS A 113 0.99 11.49 0.58
C LYS A 113 1.70 12.84 0.62
N GLU A 114 1.36 13.70 1.58
CA GLU A 114 2.05 14.98 1.76
C GLU A 114 3.54 14.79 2.12
N TRP A 115 3.85 13.86 3.02
CA TRP A 115 5.23 13.55 3.38
C TRP A 115 6.03 12.93 2.22
N VAL A 116 5.41 12.05 1.43
CA VAL A 116 6.02 11.49 0.23
C VAL A 116 6.30 12.59 -0.80
N ALA A 117 5.32 13.46 -1.07
CA ALA A 117 5.49 14.58 -2.00
C ALA A 117 6.63 15.50 -1.58
N ARG A 118 6.72 15.86 -0.28
CA ARG A 118 7.84 16.66 0.24
C ARG A 118 9.19 15.97 0.06
N ARG A 119 9.26 14.66 0.27
CA ARG A 119 10.49 13.88 0.07
C ARG A 119 10.87 13.83 -1.41
N GLU A 120 9.90 13.64 -2.30
CA GLU A 120 10.12 13.64 -3.75
C GLU A 120 10.56 15.01 -4.26
N ASP A 121 9.93 16.09 -3.80
CA ASP A 121 10.33 17.46 -4.14
C ASP A 121 11.77 17.75 -3.72
N PHE A 122 12.16 17.34 -2.51
CA PHE A 122 13.53 17.48 -2.03
C PHE A 122 14.52 16.66 -2.85
N ALA A 123 14.17 15.40 -3.17
CA ALA A 123 15.00 14.52 -3.98
C ALA A 123 15.18 15.06 -5.40
N ASN A 124 14.12 15.62 -5.99
CA ASN A 124 14.13 16.23 -7.32
C ASN A 124 14.99 17.49 -7.34
N ARG A 125 14.78 18.43 -6.39
CA ARG A 125 15.61 19.64 -6.29
C ARG A 125 17.10 19.33 -6.13
N THR A 126 17.43 18.34 -5.29
CA THR A 126 18.82 17.92 -5.10
C THR A 126 19.39 17.29 -6.38
N SER A 127 18.60 16.44 -7.05
CA SER A 127 18.99 15.83 -8.33
C SER A 127 19.21 16.87 -9.42
N ASP A 128 18.34 17.88 -9.54
CA ASP A 128 18.44 18.96 -10.53
C ASP A 128 19.68 19.82 -10.29
N GLN A 129 20.00 20.10 -9.03
CA GLN A 129 21.24 20.80 -8.66
C GLN A 129 22.48 19.99 -9.07
N LEU A 130 22.49 18.68 -8.80
CA LEU A 130 23.60 17.81 -9.19
C LEU A 130 23.74 17.74 -10.71
N VAL A 131 22.64 17.59 -11.45
CA VAL A 131 22.64 17.60 -12.92
C VAL A 131 23.19 18.92 -13.45
N THR A 132 22.83 20.05 -12.84
CA THR A 132 23.35 21.38 -13.21
C THR A 132 24.87 21.46 -12.99
N ILE A 133 25.37 20.96 -11.85
CA ILE A 133 26.81 20.97 -11.54
C ILE A 133 27.59 20.10 -12.55
N TYR A 134 27.13 18.87 -12.79
CA TYR A 134 27.83 17.93 -13.68
C TYR A 134 27.70 18.30 -15.17
N SER A 135 26.63 18.97 -15.58
CA SER A 135 26.47 19.46 -16.97
C SER A 135 27.32 20.69 -17.28
N GLY A 136 27.59 21.54 -16.29
CA GLY A 136 28.52 22.67 -16.43
C GLY A 136 29.99 22.31 -16.24
N MET A 137 30.29 21.13 -15.69
CA MET A 137 31.64 20.63 -15.49
C MET A 137 32.22 20.04 -16.78
N ARG A 138 33.54 20.16 -16.94
CA ARG A 138 34.27 19.50 -18.03
C ARG A 138 34.10 17.98 -17.98
N PRO A 139 33.80 17.29 -19.10
CA PRO A 139 33.56 15.84 -19.10
C PRO A 139 34.71 15.01 -18.51
N GLU A 140 35.96 15.44 -18.71
CA GLU A 140 37.15 14.76 -18.21
C GLU A 140 37.28 14.89 -16.68
N ALA A 141 36.95 16.06 -16.14
CA ALA A 141 36.93 16.25 -14.68
C ALA A 141 35.77 15.49 -14.03
N ALA A 142 34.62 15.43 -14.71
CA ALA A 142 33.46 14.67 -14.26
C ALA A 142 33.74 13.17 -14.22
N SER A 143 34.40 12.61 -15.24
CA SER A 143 34.73 11.19 -15.31
C SER A 143 35.69 10.77 -14.18
N GLU A 144 36.69 11.59 -13.86
CA GLU A 144 37.61 11.36 -12.74
C GLU A 144 36.91 11.36 -11.38
N GLN A 145 35.93 12.25 -11.16
CA GLN A 145 35.17 12.31 -9.92
C GLN A 145 34.19 11.14 -9.81
N LEU A 146 33.47 10.83 -10.89
CA LEU A 146 32.53 9.70 -10.92
C LEU A 146 33.23 8.34 -10.80
N ALA A 147 34.51 8.25 -11.19
CA ALA A 147 35.32 7.06 -10.99
C ALA A 147 35.71 6.80 -9.52
N LYS A 148 35.65 7.82 -8.65
CA LYS A 148 36.02 7.75 -7.23
C LYS A 148 34.85 7.48 -6.29
N ILE A 149 33.62 7.66 -6.76
CA ILE A 149 32.41 7.37 -6.00
C ILE A 149 31.91 5.94 -6.27
N GLU A 150 30.97 5.49 -5.44
CA GLU A 150 30.38 4.16 -5.56
C GLU A 150 29.57 4.00 -6.86
N GLU A 151 29.60 2.78 -7.41
CA GLU A 151 29.12 2.47 -8.77
C GLU A 151 27.63 2.77 -8.97
N SER A 152 26.79 2.39 -7.99
CA SER A 152 25.34 2.59 -8.04
C SER A 152 24.98 4.07 -7.97
N THR A 153 25.73 4.86 -7.20
CA THR A 153 25.54 6.31 -7.07
C THR A 153 25.94 7.03 -8.36
N ALA A 154 27.08 6.65 -8.95
CA ALA A 154 27.50 7.19 -10.24
C ALA A 154 26.49 6.87 -11.35
N ALA A 155 25.99 5.63 -11.39
CA ALA A 155 24.97 5.23 -12.37
C ALA A 155 23.66 5.99 -12.20
N ALA A 156 23.24 6.27 -10.95
CA ALA A 156 22.06 7.09 -10.67
C ALA A 156 22.22 8.53 -11.18
N ILE A 157 23.38 9.15 -10.98
CA ILE A 157 23.67 10.50 -11.51
C ILE A 157 23.68 10.50 -13.04
N LEU A 158 24.37 9.53 -13.65
CA LEU A 158 24.42 9.38 -15.11
C LEU A 158 23.03 9.16 -15.72
N SER A 159 22.11 8.49 -15.01
CA SER A 159 20.72 8.28 -15.46
C SER A 159 19.89 9.56 -15.56
N LYS A 160 20.26 10.60 -14.80
CA LYS A 160 19.55 11.89 -14.74
C LYS A 160 20.16 12.95 -15.66
N LEU A 161 21.35 12.72 -16.19
CA LEU A 161 22.02 13.62 -17.12
C LEU A 161 21.45 13.51 -18.55
N ALA A 162 21.65 14.57 -19.34
CA ALA A 162 21.32 14.52 -20.77
C ALA A 162 22.17 13.43 -21.47
N PRO A 163 21.60 12.61 -22.37
CA PRO A 163 22.31 11.49 -23.00
C PRO A 163 23.65 11.87 -23.64
N ARG A 164 23.71 13.06 -24.26
CA ARG A 164 24.93 13.57 -24.90
C ARG A 164 26.06 13.82 -23.90
N VAL A 165 25.76 14.42 -22.75
CA VAL A 165 26.75 14.72 -21.69
C VAL A 165 27.20 13.42 -21.03
N ALA A 166 26.26 12.51 -20.73
CA ALA A 166 26.57 11.20 -20.17
C ALA A 166 27.50 10.38 -21.09
N SER A 167 27.28 10.39 -22.41
CA SER A 167 28.17 9.72 -23.37
C SER A 167 29.57 10.32 -23.40
N GLN A 168 29.71 11.65 -23.32
CA GLN A 168 31.03 12.30 -23.26
C GLN A 168 31.79 11.89 -22.01
N ILE A 169 31.13 11.91 -20.85
CA ILE A 169 31.72 11.47 -19.58
C ILE A 169 32.13 10.00 -19.61
N LEU A 170 31.34 9.12 -20.23
CA LEU A 170 31.67 7.69 -20.36
C LEU A 170 32.86 7.45 -21.30
N ASN A 171 33.03 8.28 -22.35
CA ASN A 171 34.17 8.19 -23.26
C ASN A 171 35.49 8.59 -22.59
N ASP A 172 35.45 9.55 -21.66
CA ASP A 172 36.62 10.04 -20.93
C ASP A 172 36.92 9.21 -19.67
N MET A 173 36.27 8.06 -19.51
CA MET A 173 36.41 7.14 -18.39
C MET A 173 37.11 5.83 -18.83
N PRO A 174 37.81 5.11 -17.94
CA PRO A 174 38.34 3.79 -18.27
C PRO A 174 37.25 2.82 -18.76
N PRO A 175 37.49 2.05 -19.83
CA PRO A 175 36.45 1.24 -20.50
C PRO A 175 35.82 0.20 -19.57
N ASP A 176 36.60 -0.40 -18.68
CA ASP A 176 36.09 -1.38 -17.69
C ASP A 176 35.09 -0.74 -16.71
N ARG A 177 35.36 0.51 -16.31
CA ARG A 177 34.52 1.28 -15.40
C ARG A 177 33.22 1.71 -16.09
N ALA A 178 33.33 2.21 -17.31
CA ALA A 178 32.18 2.61 -18.13
C ALA A 178 31.23 1.43 -18.40
N ALA A 179 31.77 0.24 -18.72
CA ALA A 179 30.99 -0.97 -18.92
C ALA A 179 30.20 -1.37 -17.66
N ARG A 180 30.83 -1.33 -16.48
CA ARG A 180 30.13 -1.62 -15.20
C ARG A 180 28.99 -0.64 -14.93
N LEU A 181 29.24 0.66 -15.11
CA LEU A 181 28.19 1.68 -14.95
C LEU A 181 27.04 1.52 -15.94
N ALA A 182 27.34 1.17 -17.20
CA ALA A 182 26.32 0.88 -18.20
C ALA A 182 25.46 -0.35 -17.84
N MET A 183 26.07 -1.41 -17.30
CA MET A 183 25.34 -2.59 -16.82
C MET A 183 24.42 -2.26 -15.65
N ILE A 184 24.88 -1.44 -14.70
CA ILE A 184 24.05 -0.97 -13.57
C ILE A 184 22.91 -0.10 -14.08
N LEU A 185 23.16 0.80 -15.04
CA LEU A 185 22.14 1.66 -15.64
C LEU A 185 21.03 0.85 -16.33
N MET A 186 21.40 -0.18 -17.11
CA MET A 186 20.44 -1.11 -17.73
C MET A 186 19.66 -1.91 -16.69
N GLY A 187 20.29 -2.26 -15.56
CA GLY A 187 19.64 -2.95 -14.44
C GLY A 187 18.68 -2.05 -13.65
N ALA A 188 19.05 -0.78 -13.45
CA ALA A 188 18.28 0.21 -12.70
C ALA A 188 17.03 0.66 -13.47
N SER A 189 17.12 0.82 -14.79
CA SER A 189 15.98 1.19 -15.66
C SER A 189 14.84 0.17 -15.63
N ARG A 190 15.15 -1.13 -15.44
CA ARG A 190 14.10 -2.17 -15.25
C ARG A 190 13.32 -2.05 -13.94
N LYS A 191 13.85 -1.35 -12.93
CA LYS A 191 13.23 -1.23 -11.60
C LYS A 191 12.36 0.01 -11.43
N THR A 192 12.39 0.94 -12.38
CA THR A 192 11.69 2.24 -12.31
C THR A 192 10.32 2.27 -12.99
N ASP A 193 9.74 1.12 -13.33
CA ASP A 193 8.39 1.05 -13.90
C ASP A 193 7.35 0.87 -12.78
N PRO A 194 6.51 1.87 -12.43
CA PRO A 194 5.56 1.77 -11.33
C PRO A 194 4.28 0.98 -11.67
N GLY A 195 4.22 0.28 -12.82
CA GLY A 195 2.98 -0.33 -13.30
C GLY A 195 3.10 -1.54 -14.23
N GLY A 196 4.25 -2.20 -14.31
CA GLY A 196 4.49 -3.30 -15.26
C GLY A 196 4.57 -4.68 -14.60
N GLY A 197 3.43 -5.21 -14.16
CA GLY A 197 3.31 -6.62 -13.78
C GLY A 197 3.09 -7.48 -15.03
N SER A 198 4.10 -8.26 -15.40
CA SER A 198 3.92 -9.48 -16.19
C SER A 198 3.14 -10.53 -15.40
#